data_AF-A0A5A7WUI9-F1
#
_entry.id   AF-A0A5A7WUI9-F1
#
_cell.length_a   1.000
_cell.length_b   1.000
_cell.length_c   1.000
_cell.angle_alpha   90.00
_cell.angle_beta   90.00
_cell.angle_gamma   90.00
#
_symmetry.space_group_name_H-M   'P 1'
#
loop_
_entity.id
_entity.type
_entity.pdbx_description
1 polymer ?
#
loop_
_entity_poly.entity_id
_entity_poly.type
_entity_poly.pdbx_seq_one_letter_code
_entity_poly.pdbx_strand_id
1 'polypeptide(L)'
;MEMLRESSYADLTVRAVAARAKVAPATAYTYFSSKNHLIAEIYLDLMNKVPYYTDVNEPMPSRVEKALRNLALVVADEPEVAAACTTALLSGNDPTVRRVRDRIGLEIHRRIKSAAGPDTDPRVVSALEMTYFGALVNAGSGALTYRQIADRLSYVVGLILGEHA
;
A
#
# COMPACT_ATOMS: atom_id res chain seq x y z
N MET A 1 7.18 -10.41 8.13
CA MET A 1 7.81 -10.26 6.81
C MET A 1 8.46 -11.55 6.34
N GLU A 2 9.45 -12.11 7.03
CA GLU A 2 10.16 -13.35 6.59
C GLU A 2 9.21 -14.49 6.19
N MET A 3 8.26 -14.86 7.05
CA MET A 3 7.32 -15.96 6.74
C MET A 3 6.41 -15.69 5.54
N LEU A 4 6.07 -14.43 5.28
CA LEU A 4 5.25 -14.04 4.11
C LEU A 4 6.02 -14.20 2.79
N ARG A 5 7.36 -14.18 2.85
CA ARG A 5 8.25 -14.39 1.70
C ARG A 5 8.52 -15.88 1.46
N GLU A 6 8.60 -16.64 2.55
CA GLU A 6 8.93 -18.08 2.52
C GLU A 6 7.71 -18.97 2.26
N SER A 7 6.49 -18.49 2.56
CA SER A 7 5.26 -19.26 2.50
C SER A 7 4.28 -18.64 1.52
N SER A 8 3.59 -19.46 0.73
CA SER A 8 2.48 -18.97 -0.10
C SER A 8 1.39 -18.36 0.79
N TYR A 9 0.58 -17.45 0.23
CA TYR A 9 -0.61 -16.96 0.94
C TYR A 9 -1.41 -18.12 1.52
N ALA A 10 -1.59 -19.23 0.80
CA ALA A 10 -2.40 -20.37 1.26
C ALA A 10 -1.89 -20.98 2.58
N ASP A 11 -0.57 -21.02 2.77
CA ASP A 11 0.07 -21.70 3.92
C ASP A 11 0.28 -20.79 5.13
N LEU A 12 0.18 -19.47 4.95
CA LEU A 12 0.34 -18.53 6.05
C LEU A 12 -0.84 -18.60 7.03
N THR A 13 -0.53 -18.89 8.30
CA THR A 13 -1.50 -18.84 9.41
C THR A 13 -0.96 -18.01 10.57
N VAL A 14 -1.85 -17.39 11.35
CA VAL A 14 -1.48 -16.66 12.58
C VAL A 14 -0.74 -17.58 13.57
N ARG A 15 -1.10 -18.88 13.60
CA ARG A 15 -0.42 -19.88 14.44
C ARG A 15 1.01 -20.15 13.99
N ALA A 16 1.25 -20.31 12.68
CA ALA A 16 2.60 -20.50 12.14
C ALA A 16 3.48 -19.29 12.48
N VAL A 17 2.93 -18.08 12.30
CA VAL A 17 3.62 -16.82 12.63
C VAL A 17 3.94 -16.75 14.12
N ALA A 18 3.00 -17.13 15.00
CA ALA A 18 3.22 -17.21 16.43
C ALA A 18 4.36 -18.18 16.79
N ALA A 19 4.35 -19.39 16.20
CA ALA A 19 5.38 -20.39 16.43
C ALA A 19 6.77 -19.90 16.02
N ARG A 20 6.90 -19.26 14.85
CA ARG A 20 8.16 -18.68 14.37
C ARG A 20 8.64 -17.51 15.22
N ALA A 21 7.71 -16.68 15.71
CA ALA A 21 8.00 -15.59 16.63
C ALA A 21 8.23 -16.06 18.08
N LYS A 22 8.13 -17.37 18.35
CA LYS A 22 8.27 -17.98 19.68
C LYS A 22 7.28 -17.42 20.71
N VAL A 23 6.06 -17.10 20.28
CA VAL A 23 4.96 -16.64 21.13
C VAL A 23 3.82 -17.64 21.15
N ALA A 24 3.05 -17.67 22.23
CA ALA A 24 1.87 -18.51 22.31
C ALA A 24 0.82 -18.06 21.27
N PRO A 25 0.11 -18.99 20.60
CA PRO A 25 -0.94 -18.63 19.64
C PRO A 25 -2.02 -17.70 20.22
N ALA A 26 -2.42 -17.91 21.48
CA ALA A 26 -3.40 -17.07 22.16
C ALA A 26 -2.92 -15.60 22.27
N THR A 27 -1.63 -15.40 22.54
CA THR A 27 -1.01 -14.06 22.52
C THR A 27 -1.10 -13.44 21.14
N ALA A 28 -0.78 -14.19 20.07
CA ALA A 28 -0.88 -13.67 18.71
C ALA A 28 -2.32 -13.28 18.32
N TYR A 29 -3.33 -14.06 18.72
CA TYR A 29 -4.74 -13.73 18.49
C TYR A 29 -5.24 -12.51 19.28
N THR A 30 -4.52 -12.09 20.31
CA THR A 30 -4.79 -10.81 20.99
C THR A 30 -4.46 -9.61 20.08
N TYR A 31 -3.47 -9.75 19.20
CA TYR A 31 -3.06 -8.71 18.26
C TYR A 31 -3.72 -8.86 16.89
N PHE A 32 -3.80 -10.09 16.37
CA PHE A 32 -4.26 -10.39 15.03
C PHE A 32 -5.46 -11.34 15.07
N SER A 33 -6.66 -10.77 14.94
CA SER A 33 -7.93 -11.52 14.94
C SER A 33 -8.07 -12.51 13.77
N SER A 34 -7.37 -12.28 12.66
CA SER A 34 -7.46 -13.10 11.45
C SER A 34 -6.18 -13.03 10.64
N LYS A 35 -6.01 -13.96 9.70
CA LYS A 35 -4.93 -13.93 8.71
C LYS A 35 -4.94 -12.64 7.88
N ASN A 36 -6.13 -12.19 7.46
CA ASN A 36 -6.29 -10.95 6.71
C ASN A 36 -5.93 -9.72 7.56
N HIS A 37 -6.27 -9.73 8.85
CA HIS A 37 -5.87 -8.67 9.77
C HIS A 37 -4.35 -8.61 9.92
N LEU A 38 -3.68 -9.76 10.12
CA LEU A 38 -2.22 -9.82 10.15
C LEU A 38 -1.58 -9.24 8.87
N ILE A 39 -2.07 -9.65 7.70
CA ILE A 39 -1.53 -9.20 6.41
C ILE A 39 -1.75 -7.70 6.23
N ALA A 40 -2.92 -7.18 6.59
CA ALA A 40 -3.21 -5.75 6.51
C ALA A 40 -2.28 -4.92 7.41
N GLU A 41 -2.00 -5.37 8.65
CA GLU A 41 -1.07 -4.69 9.55
C GLU A 41 0.37 -4.71 9.02
N ILE A 42 0.77 -5.83 8.40
CA ILE A 42 2.08 -5.92 7.74
C ILE A 42 2.17 -4.95 6.57
N TYR A 43 1.14 -4.86 5.73
CA TYR A 43 1.11 -3.89 4.64
C TYR A 43 1.21 -2.47 5.16
N LEU A 44 0.47 -2.12 6.21
CA LEU A 44 0.54 -0.81 6.84
C LEU A 44 1.94 -0.49 7.38
N ASP A 45 2.61 -1.45 8.04
CA ASP A 45 4.00 -1.28 8.49
C ASP A 45 4.96 -1.00 7.31
N LEU A 46 4.77 -1.68 6.18
CA LEU A 46 5.56 -1.43 4.98
C LEU A 46 5.29 -0.04 4.38
N MET A 47 4.02 0.39 4.33
CA MET A 47 3.68 1.74 3.86
C MET A 47 4.28 2.83 4.75
N ASN A 48 4.28 2.62 6.07
CA ASN A 48 4.87 3.57 7.03
C ASN A 48 6.37 3.80 6.80
N LYS A 49 7.08 2.87 6.18
CA LYS A 49 8.51 2.99 5.86
C LYS A 49 8.79 3.76 4.58
N VAL A 50 7.77 4.05 3.77
CA VAL A 50 7.94 4.85 2.55
C VAL A 50 8.32 6.28 2.93
N PRO A 51 9.38 6.88 2.36
CA PRO A 51 9.74 8.25 2.69
C PRO A 51 8.67 9.26 2.27
N TYR A 52 8.67 10.41 2.94
CA TYR A 52 7.91 11.58 2.50
C TYR A 52 8.76 12.38 1.50
N TYR A 53 8.13 12.85 0.42
CA TYR A 53 8.78 13.66 -0.61
C TYR A 53 8.30 15.10 -0.51
N THR A 54 8.97 15.92 0.31
CA THR A 54 8.49 17.26 0.70
C THR A 54 9.48 18.39 0.36
N ASP A 55 10.57 18.08 -0.36
CA ASP A 55 11.57 19.08 -0.71
C ASP A 55 10.99 20.14 -1.67
N VAL A 56 10.74 21.33 -1.14
CA VAL A 56 10.12 22.44 -1.87
C VAL A 56 10.95 22.93 -3.07
N ASN A 57 12.23 22.57 -3.15
CA ASN A 57 13.08 22.87 -4.29
C ASN A 57 12.83 21.96 -5.50
N GLU A 58 12.16 20.82 -5.30
CA GLU A 58 11.75 19.94 -6.39
C GLU A 58 10.37 20.35 -6.92
N PRO A 59 10.10 20.25 -8.24
CA PRO A 59 8.77 20.49 -8.80
C PRO A 59 7.71 19.55 -8.18
N MET A 60 6.49 20.08 -7.94
CA MET A 60 5.38 19.31 -7.38
C MET A 60 5.12 17.99 -8.13
N PRO A 61 5.07 17.94 -9.48
CA PRO A 61 4.86 16.67 -10.19
C PRO A 61 5.92 15.62 -9.87
N SER A 62 7.20 16.01 -9.78
CA SER A 62 8.30 15.11 -9.44
C SER A 62 8.15 14.52 -8.03
N ARG A 63 7.76 15.34 -7.04
CA ARG A 63 7.53 14.84 -5.68
C ARG A 63 6.36 13.86 -5.62
N VAL A 64 5.26 14.19 -6.29
CA VAL A 64 4.05 13.35 -6.33
C VAL A 64 4.33 12.03 -7.05
N GLU A 65 5.05 12.07 -8.17
CA GLU A 65 5.53 10.89 -8.88
C GLU A 65 6.39 10.01 -7.97
N LYS A 66 7.41 10.58 -7.32
CA LYS A 66 8.27 9.83 -6.39
C LYS A 66 7.47 9.18 -5.26
N ALA A 67 6.50 9.91 -4.68
CA ALA A 67 5.63 9.37 -3.64
C ALA A 67 4.82 8.17 -4.14
N LEU A 68 4.08 8.32 -5.24
CA LEU A 68 3.25 7.26 -5.80
C LEU A 68 4.06 6.05 -6.30
N ARG A 69 5.20 6.30 -6.95
CA ARG A 69 6.12 5.25 -7.40
C ARG A 69 6.64 4.43 -6.24
N ASN A 70 7.12 5.08 -5.17
CA ASN A 70 7.65 4.36 -4.01
C ASN A 70 6.55 3.64 -3.22
N LEU A 71 5.34 4.20 -3.16
CA LEU A 71 4.17 3.53 -2.60
C LEU A 71 3.77 2.27 -3.38
N ALA A 72 3.89 2.29 -4.71
CA ALA A 72 3.61 1.12 -5.55
C ALA A 72 4.71 0.05 -5.44
N LEU A 73 5.96 0.47 -5.26
CA LEU A 73 7.12 -0.42 -5.18
C LEU A 73 7.30 -1.12 -3.82
N VAL A 74 6.57 -0.71 -2.79
CA VAL A 74 6.62 -1.30 -1.43
C VAL A 74 6.57 -2.84 -1.42
N VAL A 75 5.79 -3.41 -2.34
CA VAL A 75 5.57 -4.86 -2.46
C VAL A 75 5.96 -5.41 -3.84
N ALA A 76 6.69 -4.63 -4.64
CA ALA A 76 6.98 -5.00 -6.03
C ALA A 76 7.95 -6.18 -6.17
N ASP A 77 8.84 -6.38 -5.21
CA ASP A 77 9.76 -7.51 -5.17
C ASP A 77 9.14 -8.77 -4.56
N GLU A 78 7.90 -8.68 -4.08
CA GLU A 78 7.21 -9.71 -3.30
C GLU A 78 5.77 -9.90 -3.82
N PRO A 79 5.59 -10.39 -5.06
CA PRO A 79 4.29 -10.41 -5.74
C PRO A 79 3.21 -11.21 -4.96
N GLU A 80 3.61 -12.27 -4.25
CA GLU A 80 2.73 -13.06 -3.39
C GLU A 80 2.21 -12.24 -2.20
N VAL A 81 3.09 -11.45 -1.57
CA VAL A 81 2.73 -10.53 -0.49
C VAL A 81 1.78 -9.47 -1.01
N ALA A 82 2.05 -8.96 -2.20
CA ALA A 82 1.25 -7.94 -2.82
C ALA A 82 -0.18 -8.44 -3.14
N ALA A 83 -0.32 -9.63 -3.76
CA ALA A 83 -1.61 -10.26 -4.03
C ALA A 83 -2.38 -10.58 -2.74
N ALA A 84 -1.69 -11.05 -1.71
CA ALA A 84 -2.25 -11.28 -0.39
C ALA A 84 -2.80 -9.99 0.24
N CYS A 85 -2.07 -8.88 0.14
CA CYS A 85 -2.50 -7.57 0.64
C CYS A 85 -3.76 -7.09 -0.08
N THR A 86 -3.81 -7.15 -1.42
CA THR A 86 -5.01 -6.77 -2.19
C THR A 86 -6.22 -7.62 -1.78
N THR A 87 -6.05 -8.93 -1.64
CA THR A 87 -7.11 -9.84 -1.19
C THR A 87 -7.60 -9.51 0.23
N ALA A 88 -6.66 -9.27 1.16
CA ALA A 88 -6.98 -8.94 2.54
C ALA A 88 -7.76 -7.61 2.63
N LEU A 89 -7.35 -6.58 1.89
CA LEU A 89 -7.97 -5.25 1.94
C LEU A 89 -9.34 -5.19 1.27
N LEU A 90 -9.59 -6.04 0.27
CA LEU A 90 -10.90 -6.18 -0.38
C LEU A 90 -11.89 -7.05 0.42
N SER A 91 -11.41 -7.80 1.42
CA SER A 91 -12.26 -8.60 2.29
C SER A 91 -13.12 -7.69 3.19
N GLY A 92 -14.40 -7.51 2.85
CA GLY A 92 -15.28 -6.52 3.48
C GLY A 92 -15.85 -6.88 4.86
N ASN A 93 -15.75 -8.13 5.30
CA ASN A 93 -16.57 -8.62 6.41
C ASN A 93 -15.94 -8.46 7.80
N ASP A 94 -14.61 -8.28 7.92
CA ASP A 94 -13.91 -8.19 9.22
C ASP A 94 -13.74 -6.71 9.68
N PRO A 95 -14.35 -6.29 10.81
CA PRO A 95 -14.19 -4.94 11.34
C PRO A 95 -12.76 -4.55 11.72
N THR A 96 -11.88 -5.49 12.04
CA THR A 96 -10.47 -5.18 12.35
C THR A 96 -9.72 -4.82 11.08
N VAL A 97 -9.91 -5.60 10.01
CA VAL A 97 -9.34 -5.34 8.69
C VAL A 97 -9.80 -3.99 8.16
N ARG A 98 -11.09 -3.63 8.32
CA ARG A 98 -11.60 -2.31 7.92
C ARG A 98 -10.83 -1.17 8.61
N ARG A 99 -10.61 -1.27 9.93
CA ARG A 99 -9.82 -0.25 10.67
C ARG A 99 -8.40 -0.10 10.17
N VAL A 100 -7.75 -1.20 9.80
CA VAL A 100 -6.39 -1.14 9.23
C VAL A 100 -6.41 -0.55 7.82
N ARG A 101 -7.40 -0.91 7.00
CA ARG A 101 -7.61 -0.32 5.68
C ARG A 101 -7.82 1.19 5.74
N ASP A 102 -8.57 1.68 6.72
CA ASP A 102 -8.77 3.12 6.91
C ASP A 102 -7.45 3.82 7.29
N ARG A 103 -6.62 3.19 8.15
CA ARG A 103 -5.28 3.69 8.48
C ARG A 103 -4.35 3.70 7.27
N ILE A 104 -4.42 2.68 6.42
CA ILE A 104 -3.69 2.63 5.14
C ILE A 104 -4.11 3.77 4.23
N GLY A 105 -5.42 3.97 4.05
CA GLY A 105 -5.95 5.06 3.23
C GLY A 105 -5.50 6.44 3.73
N LEU A 106 -5.54 6.65 5.05
CA LEU A 106 -5.07 7.88 5.67
C LEU A 106 -3.57 8.11 5.44
N GLU A 107 -2.78 7.05 5.45
CA GLU A 107 -1.34 7.14 5.27
C GLU A 107 -0.95 7.43 3.80
N ILE A 108 -1.69 6.85 2.85
CA ILE A 108 -1.60 7.20 1.42
C ILE A 108 -1.96 8.67 1.22
N HIS A 109 -3.09 9.11 1.79
CA HIS A 109 -3.54 10.49 1.74
C HIS A 109 -2.47 11.46 2.25
N ARG A 110 -1.90 11.19 3.43
CA ARG A 110 -0.84 12.02 4.02
C ARG A 110 0.37 12.15 3.09
N ARG A 111 0.83 11.05 2.50
CA ARG A 111 2.01 11.09 1.61
C ARG A 111 1.73 11.84 0.32
N ILE A 112 0.57 11.61 -0.31
CA ILE A 112 0.17 12.32 -1.53
C ILE A 112 -0.01 13.82 -1.23
N LYS A 113 -0.75 14.17 -0.18
CA LYS A 113 -0.99 15.57 0.19
C LYS A 113 0.30 16.29 0.58
N SER A 114 1.21 15.63 1.30
CA SER A 114 2.51 16.21 1.66
C SER A 114 3.39 16.45 0.43
N ALA A 115 3.37 15.54 -0.55
CA ALA A 115 4.11 15.70 -1.79
C ALA A 115 3.51 16.79 -2.69
N ALA A 116 2.19 16.84 -2.78
CA ALA A 116 1.47 17.84 -3.57
C ALA A 116 1.62 19.25 -2.98
N GLY A 117 1.52 19.37 -1.65
CA GLY A 117 1.66 20.62 -0.91
C GLY A 117 0.33 21.12 -0.32
N PRO A 118 0.38 22.14 0.55
CA PRO A 118 -0.77 22.62 1.30
C PRO A 118 -1.86 23.21 0.41
N ASP A 119 -1.47 23.92 -0.65
CA ASP A 119 -2.40 24.67 -1.52
C ASP A 119 -2.99 23.84 -2.68
N THR A 120 -2.59 22.56 -2.82
CA THR A 120 -3.14 21.70 -3.87
C THR A 120 -4.64 21.48 -3.66
N ASP A 121 -5.40 21.67 -4.75
CA ASP A 121 -6.83 21.36 -4.84
C ASP A 121 -7.12 19.95 -4.31
N PRO A 122 -8.00 19.78 -3.31
CA PRO A 122 -8.38 18.48 -2.78
C PRO A 122 -8.87 17.48 -3.84
N ARG A 123 -9.46 17.96 -4.94
CA ARG A 123 -9.93 17.13 -6.05
C ARG A 123 -8.77 16.45 -6.79
N VAL A 124 -7.64 17.13 -6.92
CA VAL A 124 -6.41 16.57 -7.52
C VAL A 124 -5.86 15.46 -6.64
N VAL A 125 -5.81 15.70 -5.32
CA VAL A 125 -5.36 14.69 -4.35
C VAL A 125 -6.26 13.46 -4.37
N SER A 126 -7.58 13.66 -4.38
CA SER A 126 -8.56 12.56 -4.50
C SER A 126 -8.40 11.79 -5.81
N ALA A 127 -8.14 12.47 -6.93
CA ALA A 127 -7.91 11.81 -8.21
C ALA A 127 -6.63 10.93 -8.17
N LEU A 128 -5.54 11.45 -7.61
CA LEU A 128 -4.28 10.70 -7.43
C LEU A 128 -4.46 9.47 -6.53
N GLU A 129 -5.23 9.59 -5.44
CA GLU A 129 -5.57 8.48 -4.55
C GLU A 129 -6.39 7.39 -5.29
N MET A 130 -7.44 7.80 -6.01
CA MET A 130 -8.25 6.88 -6.82
C MET A 130 -7.41 6.16 -7.88
N THR A 131 -6.51 6.89 -8.55
CA THR A 131 -5.55 6.31 -9.49
C THR A 131 -4.67 5.27 -8.80
N TYR A 132 -4.09 5.58 -7.64
CA TYR A 132 -3.24 4.66 -6.89
C TYR A 132 -3.98 3.38 -6.49
N PHE A 133 -5.18 3.50 -5.92
CA PHE A 133 -5.98 2.33 -5.54
C PHE A 133 -6.38 1.48 -6.76
N GLY A 134 -6.80 2.11 -7.86
CA GLY A 134 -7.09 1.42 -9.11
C GLY A 134 -5.86 0.68 -9.66
N ALA A 135 -4.68 1.29 -9.56
CA ALA A 135 -3.41 0.68 -9.92
C ALA A 135 -3.11 -0.58 -9.10
N LEU A 136 -3.29 -0.53 -7.78
CA LEU A 136 -3.08 -1.70 -6.90
C LEU A 136 -4.02 -2.85 -7.21
N VAL A 137 -5.29 -2.57 -7.54
CA VAL A 137 -6.25 -3.61 -7.93
C VAL A 137 -5.85 -4.25 -9.26
N ASN A 138 -5.38 -3.47 -10.24
CA ASN A 138 -4.86 -4.00 -11.51
C ASN A 138 -3.62 -4.87 -11.32
N ALA A 139 -2.74 -4.51 -10.38
CA ALA A 139 -1.59 -5.35 -10.06
C ALA A 139 -1.99 -6.63 -9.34
N GLY A 140 -2.88 -6.52 -8.34
CA GLY A 140 -3.37 -7.66 -7.58
C GLY A 140 -4.21 -8.65 -8.38
N SER A 141 -4.86 -8.22 -9.47
CA SER A 141 -5.57 -9.10 -10.40
C SER A 141 -4.66 -9.83 -11.39
N GLY A 142 -3.37 -9.48 -11.43
CA GLY A 142 -2.40 -10.02 -12.38
C GLY A 142 -2.47 -9.39 -13.78
N ALA A 143 -3.30 -8.35 -13.98
CA ALA A 143 -3.38 -7.65 -15.26
C ALA A 143 -2.09 -6.87 -15.58
N LEU A 144 -1.39 -6.40 -14.55
CA LEU A 144 -0.10 -5.70 -14.64
C LEU A 144 0.81 -6.11 -13.49
N THR A 145 2.12 -5.97 -13.64
CA THR A 145 3.04 -6.09 -12.51
C THR A 145 3.11 -4.79 -11.71
N TYR A 146 3.50 -4.85 -10.43
CA TYR A 146 3.70 -3.65 -9.60
C TYR A 146 4.74 -2.69 -10.17
N ARG A 147 5.76 -3.21 -10.86
CA ARG A 147 6.75 -2.39 -11.59
C ARG A 147 6.12 -1.67 -12.77
N GLN A 148 5.32 -2.36 -13.57
CA GLN A 148 4.56 -1.74 -14.66
C GLN A 148 3.60 -0.67 -14.13
N ILE A 149 2.91 -0.93 -13.02
CA ILE A 149 2.08 0.08 -12.34
C ILE A 149 2.91 1.29 -11.92
N ALA A 150 4.07 1.09 -11.30
CA ALA A 150 4.95 2.18 -10.87
C ALA A 150 5.39 3.07 -12.05
N ASP A 151 5.67 2.48 -13.22
CA ASP A 151 5.99 3.23 -14.44
C ASP A 151 4.77 3.93 -15.03
N ARG A 152 3.57 3.33 -14.95
CA ARG A 152 2.34 3.97 -15.43
C ARG A 152 1.90 5.14 -14.56
N LEU A 153 2.11 5.06 -13.25
CA LEU A 153 1.79 6.14 -12.33
C LEU A 153 2.52 7.44 -12.70
N SER A 154 3.76 7.36 -13.20
CA SER A 154 4.52 8.53 -13.66
C SER A 154 3.79 9.34 -14.73
N TYR A 155 3.34 8.71 -15.83
CA TYR A 155 2.65 9.47 -16.88
C TYR A 155 1.24 9.91 -16.45
N VAL A 156 0.53 9.13 -15.63
CA VAL A 156 -0.81 9.51 -15.15
C VAL A 156 -0.75 10.73 -14.23
N VAL A 157 0.30 10.84 -13.40
CA VAL A 157 0.57 12.04 -12.60
C VAL A 157 0.72 13.26 -13.52
N GLY A 158 1.51 13.16 -14.60
CA GLY A 158 1.64 14.23 -15.59
C GLY A 158 0.29 14.65 -16.19
N LEU A 159 -0.55 13.68 -16.54
CA LEU A 159 -1.91 13.94 -17.08
C LEU A 159 -2.83 14.63 -16.06
N ILE A 160 -2.79 14.23 -14.79
CA ILE A 160 -3.65 14.79 -13.73
C ILE A 160 -3.18 16.19 -13.31
N LEU A 161 -1.86 16.38 -13.18
CA LEU A 161 -1.28 17.65 -12.75
C LEU A 161 -1.15 18.66 -13.90
N GLY A 162 -1.46 18.23 -15.13
CA GLY A 162 -1.50 19.11 -16.29
C GLY A 162 -0.12 19.52 -16.78
N GLU A 163 0.83 18.58 -16.87
CA GLU A 163 1.99 18.78 -17.75
C GLU A 163 1.47 18.91 -19.18
N HIS A 164 1.30 20.16 -19.63
CA HIS A 164 0.97 20.46 -21.01
C HIS A 164 2.26 20.35 -21.82
N ALA A 165 2.29 19.34 -22.70
CA ALA A 165 3.11 19.21 -23.90
C ALA A 165 4.64 19.12 -23.74
#